data_AF-A0A7S2C9I9-F1
#
_entry.id   AF-A0A7S2C9I9-F1
#
_cell.length_a   1.000
_cell.length_b   1.000
_cell.length_c   1.000
_cell.angle_alpha   90.00
_cell.angle_beta   90.00
_cell.angle_gamma   90.00
#
_symmetry.space_group_name_H-M   'P 1'
#
loop_
_entity.id
_entity.type
_entity.pdbx_description
1 polymer ?
#
loop_
_entity_poly.entity_id
_entity_poly.type
_entity_poly.pdbx_seq_one_letter_code
_entity_poly.pdbx_strand_id
1 'polypeptide(L)'
;PNQHVITLEEVLYDQPTGRLALVFELMDANLYELIRGRRHYLNASLIRSYMFQLARALHHMHRKGIFHRDIKPENILIENRPQVGQGLKLADFGSCRGIYSKQPYTEYISTRWYRAPE
;
A
#
# COMPACT_ATOMS: atom_id res chain seq x y z
N PRO A 1 -10.70 -3.94 8.90
CA PRO A 1 -9.56 -4.89 8.76
C PRO A 1 -9.61 -5.65 7.43
N ASN A 2 -8.46 -5.77 6.75
CA ASN A 2 -8.28 -6.59 5.54
C ASN A 2 -6.88 -7.20 5.56
N GLN A 3 -6.73 -8.47 5.21
CA GLN A 3 -5.44 -9.15 5.25
C GLN A 3 -4.38 -8.63 4.25
N HIS A 4 -4.77 -7.80 3.28
CA HIS A 4 -3.89 -7.20 2.26
C HIS A 4 -3.78 -5.67 2.42
N VAL A 5 -4.15 -5.15 3.59
CA VAL A 5 -3.92 -3.74 3.97
C VAL A 5 -3.08 -3.78 5.24
N ILE A 6 -2.06 -2.93 5.32
CA ILE A 6 -1.18 -2.87 6.49
C ILE A 6 -1.98 -2.56 7.76
N THR A 7 -1.67 -3.27 8.85
CA THR A 7 -2.35 -3.10 10.13
C THR A 7 -1.66 -2.01 10.93
N LEU A 8 -2.41 -0.97 11.30
CA LEU A 8 -2.01 0.00 12.31
C LEU A 8 -2.29 -0.63 13.68
N GLU A 9 -1.24 -0.85 14.46
CA GLU A 9 -1.30 -1.49 15.78
C GLU A 9 -1.50 -0.44 16.88
N GLU A 10 -0.79 0.70 16.78
CA GLU A 10 -0.84 1.74 17.81
C GLU A 10 -0.62 3.14 17.22
N VAL A 11 -1.20 4.15 17.87
CA VAL A 11 -0.97 5.56 17.60
C VAL A 11 -0.40 6.21 18.85
N LEU A 12 0.84 6.68 18.77
CA LEU A 12 1.54 7.35 19.86
C LEU A 12 1.56 8.85 19.57
N TYR A 13 1.02 9.64 20.50
CA TYR A 13 1.04 11.10 20.41
C TYR A 13 1.71 11.71 21.63
N ASP A 14 2.85 12.36 21.40
CA ASP A 14 3.58 13.09 22.42
C ASP A 14 3.09 14.54 22.46
N GLN A 15 2.16 14.84 23.37
CA GLN A 15 1.53 16.16 23.50
C GLN A 15 2.53 17.31 23.68
N PRO A 16 3.54 17.22 24.58
CA PRO A 16 4.56 18.27 24.73
C PRO A 16 5.31 18.63 23.44
N THR A 17 5.65 17.65 22.60
CA THR A 17 6.44 17.89 21.38
C THR A 17 5.58 18.01 20.12
N GLY A 18 4.31 17.63 20.19
CA GLY A 18 3.41 17.52 19.04
C GLY A 18 3.76 16.38 18.07
N ARG A 19 4.62 15.44 18.46
CA ARG A 19 5.05 14.33 17.59
C ARG A 19 4.00 13.23 17.54
N LEU A 20 3.70 12.78 16.33
CA LEU A 20 2.85 11.64 16.04
C LEU A 20 3.70 10.48 15.51
N ALA A 21 3.60 9.31 16.14
CA ALA A 21 4.16 8.07 15.64
C ALA A 21 3.04 7.05 15.40
N LEU A 22 3.10 6.40 14.24
CA LEU A 22 2.16 5.37 13.82
C LEU A 22 2.91 4.03 13.83
N VAL A 23 2.46 3.09 14.68
CA VAL A 23 3.07 1.77 14.81
C VAL A 23 2.29 0.79 13.96
N PHE A 24 2.98 0.09 13.06
CA PHE A 24 2.40 -0.88 12.15
C PHE A 24 3.05 -2.24 12.36
N GLU A 25 2.37 -3.29 11.89
CA GLU A 25 2.99 -4.60 11.75
C GLU A 25 4.24 -4.54 10.86
N LEU A 26 5.27 -5.33 11.21
CA LEU A 26 6.53 -5.37 10.47
C LEU A 26 6.39 -6.20 9.18
N MET A 27 6.92 -5.67 8.08
CA MET A 27 7.00 -6.32 6.78
C MET A 27 8.47 -6.45 6.35
N ASP A 28 8.81 -7.44 5.52
CA ASP A 28 10.20 -7.75 5.19
C ASP A 28 10.84 -6.74 4.21
N ALA A 29 10.07 -6.28 3.22
CA ALA A 29 10.52 -5.36 2.18
C ALA A 29 9.34 -4.71 1.46
N ASN A 30 9.58 -3.66 0.68
CA ASN A 30 8.62 -3.21 -0.33
C ASN A 30 8.88 -3.86 -1.71
N LEU A 31 7.90 -3.77 -2.61
CA LEU A 31 8.00 -4.36 -3.95
C LEU A 31 9.12 -3.72 -4.78
N TYR A 32 9.41 -2.43 -4.58
CA TYR A 32 10.53 -1.77 -5.25
C TYR A 32 11.86 -2.43 -4.89
N GLU A 33 12.12 -2.65 -3.60
CA GLU A 33 13.31 -3.35 -3.11
C GLU A 33 13.38 -4.78 -3.62
N LEU A 34 12.24 -5.47 -3.71
CA LEU A 34 12.19 -6.84 -4.24
C LEU A 34 12.62 -6.91 -5.71
N ILE A 35 12.25 -5.92 -6.53
CA ILE A 35 12.48 -5.95 -7.98
C ILE A 35 13.72 -5.18 -8.44
N ARG A 36 14.21 -4.20 -7.66
CA ARG A 36 15.34 -3.36 -8.06
C ARG A 36 16.61 -4.21 -8.23
N GLY A 37 17.31 -4.01 -9.35
CA GLY A 37 18.58 -4.69 -9.63
C GLY A 37 18.48 -6.17 -10.00
N ARG A 38 17.27 -6.75 -10.12
CA ARG A 38 17.11 -8.13 -10.60
C ARG A 38 17.47 -8.22 -12.08
N ARG A 39 18.25 -9.25 -12.45
CA ARG A 39 18.51 -9.61 -13.86
C ARG A 39 17.32 -10.26 -14.57
N HIS A 40 16.44 -10.89 -13.79
CA HIS A 40 15.29 -11.61 -14.29
C HIS A 40 14.01 -11.17 -13.57
N TYR A 41 12.91 -11.18 -14.31
CA TYR A 41 11.58 -10.93 -13.78
C TYR A 41 11.21 -11.92 -12.66
N LEU A 42 10.24 -11.52 -11.84
CA LEU A 42 9.62 -12.44 -10.90
C LEU A 42 8.93 -13.58 -11.66
N ASN A 43 8.82 -14.74 -11.01
CA ASN A 43 8.07 -15.85 -11.58
C ASN A 43 6.61 -15.44 -11.86
N ALA A 44 6.06 -15.84 -13.00
CA ALA A 44 4.70 -15.48 -13.41
C ALA A 44 3.61 -15.90 -12.38
N SER A 45 3.81 -17.02 -11.68
CA SER A 45 2.92 -17.45 -10.60
C SER A 45 2.93 -16.47 -9.43
N LEU A 46 4.12 -15.97 -9.08
CA LEU A 46 4.27 -14.98 -8.01
C LEU A 46 3.64 -13.64 -8.40
N ILE A 47 3.88 -13.18 -9.62
CA ILE A 47 3.25 -11.96 -10.16
C ILE A 47 1.72 -12.09 -10.08
N ARG A 48 1.17 -13.22 -10.53
CA ARG A 48 -0.28 -13.49 -10.46
C ARG A 48 -0.80 -13.43 -9.02
N SER A 49 -0.07 -14.04 -8.07
CA SER A 49 -0.42 -14.01 -6.65
C SER A 49 -0.45 -12.58 -6.12
N TYR A 50 0.60 -11.79 -6.33
CA TYR A 50 0.66 -10.41 -5.88
C TYR A 50 -0.41 -9.52 -6.51
N MET A 51 -0.64 -9.63 -7.82
CA MET A 51 -1.70 -8.89 -8.49
C MET A 51 -3.08 -9.20 -7.91
N PHE A 52 -3.36 -10.47 -7.60
CA PHE A 52 -4.62 -10.87 -6.97
C PHE A 52 -4.77 -10.28 -5.55
N GLN A 53 -3.71 -10.33 -4.74
CA GLN A 53 -3.71 -9.77 -3.38
C GLN A 53 -3.90 -8.25 -3.39
N LEU A 54 -3.20 -7.53 -4.29
CA LEU A 54 -3.34 -6.09 -4.47
C LEU A 54 -4.76 -5.72 -4.94
N ALA A 55 -5.30 -6.43 -5.93
CA ALA A 55 -6.66 -6.21 -6.40
C ALA A 55 -7.70 -6.42 -5.29
N ARG A 56 -7.48 -7.39 -4.39
CA ARG A 56 -8.32 -7.61 -3.22
C ARG A 56 -8.24 -6.48 -2.19
N ALA A 57 -7.05 -5.90 -1.97
CA ALA A 57 -6.87 -4.73 -1.12
C ALA A 57 -7.66 -3.53 -1.69
N LEU A 58 -7.47 -3.24 -2.98
CA LEU A 58 -8.17 -2.17 -3.69
C LEU A 58 -9.68 -2.36 -3.69
N HIS A 59 -10.16 -3.57 -3.99
CA HIS A 59 -11.59 -3.89 -3.93
C HIS A 59 -12.18 -3.60 -2.55
N HIS A 60 -11.47 -3.97 -1.47
CA HIS A 60 -11.91 -3.69 -0.10
C HIS A 60 -11.99 -2.19 0.20
N MET A 61 -11.03 -1.39 -0.26
CA MET A 61 -11.02 0.06 -0.09
C MET A 61 -12.12 0.74 -0.91
N HIS A 62 -12.24 0.37 -2.19
CA HIS A 62 -13.21 0.95 -3.11
C HIS A 62 -14.66 0.66 -2.66
N ARG A 63 -14.93 -0.54 -2.11
CA ARG A 63 -16.23 -0.85 -1.50
C ARG A 63 -16.60 0.04 -0.31
N LYS A 64 -15.62 0.72 0.31
CA LYS A 64 -15.84 1.73 1.36
C LYS A 64 -15.81 3.16 0.82
N GLY A 65 -15.73 3.35 -0.49
CA GLY A 65 -15.64 4.67 -1.12
C GLY A 65 -14.31 5.38 -0.84
N ILE A 66 -13.22 4.64 -0.60
CA ILE A 66 -11.88 5.19 -0.35
C ILE A 66 -10.99 4.90 -1.56
N PHE A 67 -10.33 5.93 -2.09
CA PHE A 67 -9.27 5.82 -3.10
C PHE A 67 -7.90 5.94 -2.45
N HIS A 68 -6.94 5.10 -2.84
CA HIS A 68 -5.57 5.17 -2.33
C HIS A 68 -4.76 6.33 -2.92
N ARG A 69 -4.89 6.53 -4.24
CA ARG A 69 -4.23 7.56 -5.07
C ARG A 69 -2.70 7.51 -5.19
N ASP A 70 -2.01 6.75 -4.35
CA ASP A 70 -0.55 6.58 -4.45
C ASP A 70 -0.12 5.10 -4.50
N ILE A 71 -0.71 4.34 -5.44
CA ILE A 71 -0.31 2.94 -5.68
C ILE A 71 0.99 2.92 -6.47
N LYS A 72 2.06 2.44 -5.84
CA LYS A 72 3.40 2.31 -6.42
C LYS A 72 4.19 1.21 -5.70
N PRO A 73 5.26 0.66 -6.30
CA PRO A 73 6.04 -0.42 -5.69
C PRO A 73 6.56 -0.14 -4.28
N GLU A 74 6.86 1.11 -3.95
CA GLU A 74 7.32 1.55 -2.63
C GLU A 74 6.23 1.40 -1.54
N ASN A 75 4.95 1.48 -1.92
CA ASN A 75 3.80 1.40 -1.02
C ASN A 75 3.18 -0.01 -0.99
N ILE A 76 3.78 -0.97 -1.69
CA ILE A 76 3.35 -2.37 -1.71
C ILE A 76 4.35 -3.16 -0.88
N LEU A 77 3.94 -3.57 0.32
CA LEU A 77 4.78 -4.28 1.28
C LEU A 77 4.65 -5.79 1.09
N ILE A 78 5.78 -6.48 1.20
CA ILE A 78 5.95 -7.90 0.98
C ILE A 78 6.34 -8.56 2.28
N GLU A 79 5.72 -9.71 2.54
CA GLU A 79 6.05 -10.60 3.63
C GLU A 79 6.45 -11.95 3.05
N ASN A 80 7.59 -12.48 3.48
CA ASN A 80 8.13 -13.74 3.04
C ASN A 80 8.11 -14.74 4.20
N ARG A 81 6.97 -15.42 4.38
CA ARG A 81 6.83 -16.49 5.36
C ARG A 81 7.12 -17.84 4.72
N PRO A 82 8.22 -18.54 5.06
CA PRO A 82 8.61 -19.81 4.42
C PRO A 82 7.53 -20.89 4.47
N GLN A 83 6.62 -20.81 5.45
CA GLN A 83 5.60 -21.84 5.74
C GLN A 83 4.19 -21.47 5.26
N VAL A 84 3.93 -20.18 5.00
CA VAL A 84 2.58 -19.65 4.69
C VAL A 84 2.51 -19.09 3.26
N GLY A 85 3.67 -18.90 2.63
CA GLY A 85 3.79 -18.28 1.30
C GLY A 85 4.08 -16.79 1.38
N GLN A 86 4.15 -16.15 0.22
CA GLN A 86 4.49 -14.73 0.11
C GLN A 86 3.22 -13.87 0.19
N GLY A 87 3.16 -13.04 1.22
CA GLY A 87 2.06 -12.10 1.48
C GLY A 87 2.34 -10.73 0.87
N LEU A 88 1.28 -10.03 0.49
CA LEU A 88 1.30 -8.65 0.04
C LEU A 88 0.30 -7.82 0.85
N LYS A 89 0.75 -6.67 1.33
CA LYS A 89 -0.08 -5.65 1.99
C LYS A 89 0.14 -4.28 1.37
N LEU A 90 -0.94 -3.57 1.09
CA LEU A 90 -0.92 -2.19 0.65
C LEU A 90 -0.74 -1.25 1.85
N ALA A 91 0.15 -0.28 1.73
CA ALA A 91 0.53 0.67 2.77
C ALA A 91 0.54 2.12 2.26
N ASP A 92 0.81 3.07 3.17
CA ASP A 92 0.82 4.52 2.94
C ASP A 92 -0.53 5.11 2.52
N PHE A 93 -1.36 5.33 3.54
CA PHE A 93 -2.70 5.88 3.38
C PHE A 93 -2.73 7.42 3.47
N GLY A 94 -1.57 8.09 3.50
CA GLY A 94 -1.49 9.55 3.66
C GLY A 94 -2.13 10.34 2.51
N SER A 95 -2.21 9.73 1.32
CA SER A 95 -2.85 10.31 0.14
C SER A 95 -4.30 9.87 -0.08
N CYS A 96 -4.84 9.03 0.82
CA CYS A 96 -6.18 8.47 0.64
C CYS A 96 -7.27 9.54 0.64
N ARG A 97 -8.36 9.29 -0.10
CA ARG A 97 -9.49 10.23 -0.18
C ARG A 97 -10.82 9.52 -0.33
N GLY A 98 -11.86 10.06 0.30
CA GLY A 98 -13.22 9.58 0.17
C GLY A 98 -13.92 10.09 -1.09
N ILE A 99 -14.83 9.30 -1.66
CA ILE A 99 -15.69 9.67 -2.80
C ILE A 99 -16.51 10.96 -2.55
N TYR A 100 -16.82 11.28 -1.29
CA TYR A 100 -17.60 12.45 -0.89
C TYR A 100 -16.77 13.71 -0.65
N SER A 101 -15.47 13.67 -0.89
CA SER A 101 -14.61 14.85 -0.71
C SER A 101 -14.98 15.96 -1.70
N LYS A 102 -14.97 17.22 -1.25
CA LYS A 102 -15.27 18.37 -2.11
C LYS A 102 -14.24 18.47 -3.24
N GLN A 103 -14.71 18.86 -4.42
CA GLN A 103 -13.86 19.17 -5.57
C GLN A 103 -12.93 20.36 -5.26
N PRO A 104 -11.74 20.46 -5.91
CA PRO A 104 -11.22 19.55 -6.93
C PRO A 104 -10.68 18.24 -6.33
N TYR A 105 -10.92 17.12 -7.02
CA TYR A 105 -10.37 15.81 -6.63
C TYR A 105 -8.87 15.70 -6.93
N THR A 106 -8.38 16.51 -7.88
CA THR A 106 -7.01 16.53 -8.40
C THR A 106 -6.18 17.63 -7.74
N GLU A 107 -5.67 17.30 -6.56
CA GLU A 107 -4.47 17.94 -6.00
C GLU A 107 -3.25 17.16 -6.52
N TYR A 108 -2.11 17.80 -6.76
CA TYR A 108 -0.93 17.18 -7.40
C TYR A 108 -0.23 16.18 -6.45
N ILE A 109 -0.90 15.08 -6.15
CA ILE A 109 -0.54 14.13 -5.09
C ILE A 109 -0.57 12.72 -5.69
N SER A 110 0.55 12.32 -6.31
CA SER A 110 0.84 10.94 -6.73
C SER A 110 2.20 10.92 -7.43
N THR A 111 2.97 9.83 -7.28
CA THR A 111 4.17 9.61 -8.10
C THR A 111 3.81 9.58 -9.59
N ARG A 112 4.43 10.49 -10.38
CA ARG A 112 4.05 10.77 -11.78
C ARG A 112 3.93 9.53 -12.67
N TRP A 113 4.83 8.56 -12.51
CA TRP A 113 4.91 7.37 -13.36
C TRP A 113 3.76 6.37 -13.17
N TYR A 114 3.05 6.43 -12.04
CA TYR A 114 1.98 5.50 -11.69
C TYR A 114 0.60 6.16 -11.73
N ARG A 115 0.53 7.40 -12.25
CA ARG A 115 -0.71 8.17 -12.31
C ARG A 115 -1.53 7.77 -13.53
N ALA A 116 -2.84 7.71 -13.33
CA ALA A 116 -3.79 7.61 -14.41
C ALA A 116 -3.82 8.93 -15.23
N PRO A 117 -4.19 8.90 -16.52
CA PRO A 117 -4.07 10.06 -17.41
C PRO A 117 -5.09 11.19 -17.20
N GLU A 118 -6.23 10.92 -16.55
CA GLU A 118 -7.26 11.91 -16.19
C GLU A 118 -6.80 12.95 -15.16
#